data_AF-A0A9E0RQB4-F1
#
_entry.id   AF-A0A9E0RQB4-F1
#
_cell.length_a   1.000
_cell.length_b   1.000
_cell.length_c   1.000
_cell.angle_alpha   90.00
_cell.angle_beta   90.00
_cell.angle_gamma   90.00
#
_symmetry.space_group_name_H-M   'P 1'
#
loop_
_entity.id
_entity.type
_entity.pdbx_description
1 polymer ?
#
loop_
_entity_poly.entity_id
_entity_poly.type
_entity_poly.pdbx_seq_one_letter_code
_entity_poly.pdbx_strand_id
1 'polypeptide(L)'
;MDAMSNNPVTTRWADLDGQLFFPRELSWLSFNARVLQEAQNPAVPLIERVRYLGIFSNNLDEFFRVRVAEVRRLISVSKGPQRQSAKDLLQLIQKEVVSLQKEFDAIYAALMKELHQQKIYLINEGQLDEGQAAFVQQYFRETVLPELEPILLEEALAIPNLADESLYLAVMIRTTEAVRFAVLEVPSQQLGRFIEIPRQKGRRRGTVYITLDNVIRACLPQVFRGVFKLKSVAAYCFKFSRDAELELDPSINESLIEKMASSLKQRRRADAVRFVYDKTMPEALLNALRKSFGFGRYDSLIPGGRYHNSKDFLSFPNPGGKALEFKPHTRIKLPDLDDPASI
;
A
#
# COMPACT_ATOMS: atom_id res chain seq x y z
N MET A 1 30.38 31.78 -18.20
CA MET A 1 29.16 32.13 -17.46
C MET A 1 27.99 31.81 -18.39
N ASP A 2 27.15 30.80 -18.24
CA ASP A 2 26.90 29.87 -17.13
C ASP A 2 26.38 28.53 -17.69
N ALA A 3 27.28 27.57 -17.92
CA ALA A 3 26.88 26.17 -18.10
C ALA A 3 26.63 25.46 -16.75
N MET A 4 26.90 26.14 -15.63
CA MET A 4 26.68 25.64 -14.28
C MET A 4 25.33 26.06 -13.67
N SER A 5 24.58 26.99 -14.27
CA SER A 5 23.28 27.44 -13.76
C SER A 5 22.11 26.51 -14.10
N ASN A 6 22.29 25.59 -15.05
CA ASN A 6 21.29 24.61 -15.47
C ASN A 6 21.65 23.17 -15.08
N ASN A 7 22.41 22.98 -14.00
CA ASN A 7 22.58 21.65 -13.43
C ASN A 7 21.38 21.35 -12.51
N PRO A 8 20.53 20.37 -12.83
CA PRO A 8 19.35 20.03 -12.01
C PRO A 8 19.73 19.67 -10.56
N VAL A 9 20.96 19.20 -10.33
CA VAL A 9 21.48 18.92 -8.99
C VAL A 9 21.69 20.19 -8.18
N THR A 10 22.27 21.24 -8.78
CA THR A 10 22.46 22.51 -8.08
C THR A 10 21.14 23.20 -7.78
N THR A 11 20.16 23.10 -8.70
CA THR A 11 18.79 23.56 -8.44
C THR A 11 18.16 22.78 -7.28
N ARG A 12 18.34 21.46 -7.24
CA ARG A 12 17.80 20.63 -6.15
C ARG A 12 18.40 20.95 -4.78
N TRP A 13 19.67 21.31 -4.72
CA TRP A 13 20.30 21.79 -3.48
C TRP A 13 19.81 23.17 -3.07
N ALA A 14 19.55 24.07 -4.03
CA ALA A 14 18.97 25.38 -3.76
C ALA A 14 17.55 25.25 -3.18
N ASP A 15 16.75 24.27 -3.63
CA ASP A 15 15.43 23.97 -3.06
C ASP A 15 15.46 23.49 -1.60
N LEU A 16 16.63 23.07 -1.11
CA LEU A 16 16.84 22.64 0.28
C LEU A 16 17.36 23.77 1.18
N ASP A 17 17.52 24.99 0.63
CA ASP A 17 17.82 26.17 1.44
C ASP A 17 16.59 26.58 2.25
N GLY A 18 16.54 26.10 3.49
CA GLY A 18 15.45 26.36 4.43
C GLY A 18 15.34 27.82 4.89
N GLN A 19 16.25 28.72 4.49
CA GLN A 19 16.10 30.16 4.73
C GLN A 19 15.18 30.83 3.70
N LEU A 20 15.12 30.30 2.48
CA LEU A 20 14.41 30.90 1.35
C LEU A 20 13.18 30.11 0.92
N PHE A 21 13.24 28.78 1.02
CA PHE A 21 12.21 27.90 0.47
C PHE A 21 11.70 26.88 1.49
N PHE A 22 10.42 26.54 1.36
CA PHE A 22 9.85 25.42 2.09
C PHE A 22 10.13 24.10 1.35
N PRO A 23 10.60 23.04 2.02
CA PRO A 23 10.90 21.79 1.35
C PRO A 23 9.68 21.23 0.63
N ARG A 24 9.80 21.02 -0.69
CA ARG A 24 8.70 20.55 -1.55
C ARG A 24 8.12 19.21 -1.11
N GLU A 25 8.92 18.32 -0.51
CA GLU A 25 8.45 17.05 0.06
C GLU A 25 7.51 17.26 1.25
N LEU A 26 7.85 18.19 2.15
CA LEU A 26 6.99 18.54 3.28
C LEU A 26 5.73 19.28 2.79
N SER A 27 5.85 20.11 1.76
CA SER A 27 4.71 20.77 1.11
C SER A 27 3.74 19.73 0.54
N TRP A 28 4.28 18.72 -0.14
CA TRP A 28 3.49 17.63 -0.67
C TRP A 28 2.78 16.82 0.43
N LEU A 29 3.46 16.56 1.56
CA LEU A 29 2.82 15.90 2.71
C LEU A 29 1.69 16.75 3.29
N SER A 30 1.85 18.08 3.34
CA SER A 30 0.78 19.00 3.74
C SER A 30 -0.41 18.96 2.77
N PHE A 31 -0.16 18.88 1.47
CA PHE A 31 -1.20 18.63 0.47
C PHE A 31 -1.94 17.31 0.74
N ASN A 32 -1.21 16.21 0.99
CA ASN A 32 -1.87 14.93 1.25
C ASN A 32 -2.64 14.95 2.60
N ALA A 33 -2.20 15.74 3.58
CA ALA A 33 -2.96 16.00 4.80
C ALA A 33 -4.31 16.68 4.51
N ARG A 34 -4.41 17.52 3.47
CA ARG A 34 -5.71 18.10 3.03
C ARG A 34 -6.65 17.04 2.46
N VAL A 35 -6.11 16.02 1.76
CA VAL A 35 -6.91 14.86 1.32
C VAL A 35 -7.50 14.12 2.52
N LEU A 36 -6.72 13.99 3.59
CA LEU A 36 -7.17 13.36 4.83
C LEU A 36 -8.26 14.18 5.54
N GLN A 37 -8.23 15.51 5.42
CA GLN A 37 -9.29 16.39 5.91
C GLN A 37 -10.62 16.20 5.17
N GLU A 38 -10.61 15.85 3.88
CA GLU A 38 -11.85 15.48 3.18
C GLU A 38 -12.47 14.20 3.76
N ALA A 39 -11.65 13.23 4.23
CA ALA A 39 -12.14 12.06 4.94
C ALA A 39 -12.74 12.40 6.34
N GLN A 40 -12.36 13.53 6.93
CA GLN A 40 -12.93 14.03 8.19
C GLN A 40 -14.18 14.90 7.98
N ASN A 41 -14.35 15.50 6.81
CA ASN A 41 -15.34 16.53 6.56
C ASN A 41 -16.78 15.97 6.56
N PRO A 42 -17.63 16.30 7.55
CA PRO A 42 -18.99 15.75 7.63
C PRO A 42 -19.90 16.20 6.48
N ALA A 43 -19.53 17.23 5.72
CA ALA A 43 -20.25 17.63 4.50
C ALA A 43 -19.99 16.67 3.32
N VAL A 44 -18.92 15.86 3.38
CA VAL A 44 -18.61 14.84 2.39
C VAL A 44 -19.41 13.57 2.71
N PRO A 45 -20.11 12.97 1.71
CA PRO A 45 -20.85 11.74 1.91
C PRO A 45 -19.99 10.60 2.47
N LEU A 46 -20.57 9.74 3.30
CA LEU A 46 -19.83 8.76 4.10
C LEU A 46 -18.94 7.83 3.26
N ILE A 47 -19.43 7.32 2.12
CA ILE A 47 -18.63 6.41 1.30
C ILE A 47 -17.49 7.16 0.61
N GLU A 48 -17.71 8.43 0.23
CA GLU A 48 -16.64 9.27 -0.32
C GLU A 48 -15.56 9.54 0.72
N ARG A 49 -15.91 9.76 1.98
CA ARG A 49 -14.93 9.89 3.07
C ARG A 49 -14.09 8.63 3.23
N VAL A 50 -14.70 7.44 3.13
CA VAL A 50 -13.97 6.16 3.12
C VAL A 50 -13.04 6.07 1.91
N ARG A 51 -13.50 6.49 0.72
CA ARG A 51 -12.67 6.52 -0.50
C ARG A 51 -11.52 7.51 -0.40
N TYR A 52 -11.68 8.65 0.29
CA TYR A 52 -10.61 9.60 0.57
C TYR A 52 -9.49 9.01 1.43
N LEU A 53 -9.78 8.08 2.35
CA LEU A 53 -8.73 7.29 3.02
C LEU A 53 -7.92 6.47 2.02
N GLY A 54 -8.60 5.92 1.02
CA GLY A 54 -7.97 5.27 -0.11
C GLY A 54 -7.06 6.22 -0.88
N ILE A 55 -7.57 7.38 -1.31
CA ILE A 55 -6.82 8.38 -2.08
C ILE A 55 -5.57 8.81 -1.32
N PHE A 56 -5.72 9.15 -0.04
CA PHE A 56 -4.60 9.50 0.84
C PHE A 56 -3.52 8.42 0.84
N SER A 57 -3.92 7.14 0.94
CA SER A 57 -3.00 6.00 0.99
C SER A 57 -2.29 5.77 -0.34
N ASN A 58 -3.03 5.86 -1.46
CA ASN A 58 -2.48 5.73 -2.80
C ASN A 58 -1.46 6.83 -3.10
N ASN A 59 -1.80 8.07 -2.76
CA ASN A 59 -0.89 9.21 -2.89
C ASN A 59 0.37 9.01 -2.06
N LEU A 60 0.24 8.52 -0.82
CA LEU A 60 1.38 8.29 0.06
C LEU A 60 2.31 7.21 -0.50
N ASP A 61 1.77 6.16 -1.11
CA ASP A 61 2.58 5.13 -1.76
C ASP A 61 3.40 5.72 -2.92
N GLU A 62 2.77 6.51 -3.80
CA GLU A 62 3.46 7.23 -4.89
C GLU A 62 4.53 8.19 -4.35
N PHE A 63 4.25 8.91 -3.26
CA PHE A 63 5.23 9.77 -2.62
C PHE A 63 6.49 9.03 -2.18
N PHE A 64 6.35 7.82 -1.65
CA PHE A 64 7.49 6.99 -1.31
C PHE A 64 8.25 6.53 -2.56
N ARG A 65 7.54 6.05 -3.59
CA ARG A 65 8.13 5.53 -4.84
C ARG A 65 8.93 6.58 -5.59
N VAL A 66 8.45 7.81 -5.62
CA VAL A 66 9.07 8.90 -6.40
C VAL A 66 9.91 9.80 -5.51
N ARG A 67 9.29 10.48 -4.55
CA ARG A 67 9.93 11.61 -3.84
C ARG A 67 10.90 11.14 -2.76
N VAL A 68 10.52 10.15 -1.95
CA VAL A 68 11.42 9.61 -0.92
C VAL A 68 12.60 8.89 -1.58
N ALA A 69 12.35 8.17 -2.67
CA ALA A 69 13.40 7.55 -3.47
C ALA A 69 14.43 8.59 -3.97
N GLU A 70 13.97 9.73 -4.50
CA GLU A 70 14.86 10.82 -4.93
C GLU A 70 15.70 11.37 -3.77
N VAL A 71 15.09 11.62 -2.60
CA VAL A 71 15.84 12.06 -1.40
C VAL A 71 16.89 11.03 -0.99
N ARG A 72 16.58 9.72 -1.07
CA ARG A 72 17.55 8.64 -0.81
C ARG A 72 18.68 8.64 -1.82
N ARG A 73 18.40 8.86 -3.11
CA ARG A 73 19.43 9.02 -4.15
C ARG A 73 20.32 10.23 -3.87
N LEU A 74 19.76 11.37 -3.46
CA LEU A 74 20.55 12.55 -3.04
C LEU A 74 21.50 12.21 -1.88
N ILE A 75 21.05 11.45 -0.88
CA ILE A 75 21.92 11.03 0.24
C ILE A 75 23.08 10.14 -0.23
N SER A 76 22.86 9.28 -1.24
CA SER A 76 23.87 8.34 -1.72
C SER A 76 24.96 9.00 -2.54
N VAL A 77 24.61 10.02 -3.34
CA VAL A 77 25.55 10.75 -4.21
C VAL A 77 26.26 11.93 -3.54
N SER A 78 25.78 12.36 -2.37
CA SER A 78 26.29 13.55 -1.67
C SER A 78 27.33 13.25 -0.60
N LYS A 79 28.12 14.27 -0.23
CA LYS A 79 29.10 14.22 0.87
C LYS A 79 28.98 15.45 1.78
N GLY A 80 29.56 15.36 2.97
CA GLY A 80 29.66 16.50 3.89
C GLY A 80 28.30 17.11 4.29
N PRO A 81 28.19 18.46 4.37
CA PRO A 81 26.98 19.15 4.79
C PRO A 81 25.74 18.84 3.95
N GLN A 82 25.87 18.74 2.62
CA GLN A 82 24.77 18.42 1.70
C GLN A 82 24.14 17.05 2.01
N ARG A 83 24.98 16.04 2.30
CA ARG A 83 24.50 14.72 2.72
C ARG A 83 23.75 14.79 4.05
N GLN A 84 24.19 15.65 4.97
CA GLN A 84 23.53 15.81 6.26
C GLN A 84 22.16 16.47 6.08
N SER A 85 22.06 17.56 5.31
CA SER A 85 20.77 18.22 5.01
C SER A 85 19.75 17.27 4.38
N ALA A 86 20.18 16.41 3.44
CA ALA A 86 19.28 15.41 2.85
C ALA A 86 18.83 14.33 3.85
N LYS A 87 19.69 13.94 4.80
CA LYS A 87 19.31 13.04 5.90
C LYS A 87 18.33 13.71 6.86
N ASP A 88 18.56 14.97 7.19
CA ASP A 88 17.69 15.75 8.08
C ASP A 88 16.30 15.90 7.45
N LEU A 89 16.23 16.19 6.14
CA LEU A 89 14.97 16.18 5.39
C LEU A 89 14.27 14.81 5.47
N LEU A 90 15.01 13.71 5.24
CA LEU A 90 14.43 12.37 5.31
C LEU A 90 13.86 12.06 6.72
N GLN A 91 14.53 12.52 7.78
CA GLN A 91 14.02 12.39 9.15
C GLN A 91 12.75 13.22 9.38
N LEU A 92 12.69 14.46 8.86
CA LEU A 92 11.49 15.29 8.94
C LEU A 92 10.31 14.64 8.19
N ILE A 93 10.56 14.11 6.98
CA ILE A 93 9.56 13.37 6.21
C ILE A 93 9.02 12.18 7.03
N GLN A 94 9.91 11.37 7.62
CA GLN A 94 9.50 10.21 8.42
C GLN A 94 8.66 10.62 9.64
N LYS A 95 9.06 11.69 10.33
CA LYS A 95 8.30 12.23 11.47
C LYS A 95 6.88 12.61 11.05
N GLU A 96 6.74 13.28 9.92
CA GLU A 96 5.45 13.79 9.46
C GLU A 96 4.54 12.68 8.92
N VAL A 97 5.10 11.69 8.22
CA VAL A 97 4.37 10.48 7.84
C VAL A 97 3.84 9.73 9.07
N VAL A 98 4.63 9.60 10.13
CA VAL A 98 4.18 8.98 11.38
C VAL A 98 3.04 9.78 12.03
N SER A 99 3.09 11.11 11.98
CA SER A 99 2.01 11.98 12.47
C SER A 99 0.72 11.75 11.68
N LEU A 100 0.80 11.81 10.34
CA LEU A 100 -0.34 11.60 9.45
C LEU A 100 -0.93 10.19 9.58
N GLN A 101 -0.11 9.17 9.81
CA GLN A 101 -0.60 7.80 10.03
C GLN A 101 -1.44 7.70 11.32
N LYS A 102 -1.06 8.40 12.39
CA LYS A 102 -1.86 8.44 13.63
C LYS A 102 -3.21 9.11 13.39
N GLU A 103 -3.21 10.20 12.61
CA GLU A 103 -4.45 10.89 12.22
C GLU A 103 -5.34 9.98 11.36
N PHE A 104 -4.75 9.30 10.36
CA PHE A 104 -5.42 8.32 9.53
C PHE A 104 -6.11 7.24 10.37
N ASP A 105 -5.40 6.65 11.34
CA ASP A 105 -5.94 5.59 12.19
C ASP A 105 -7.14 6.07 13.02
N ALA A 106 -7.10 7.31 13.51
CA ALA A 106 -8.19 7.91 14.26
C ALA A 106 -9.44 8.14 13.39
N ILE A 107 -9.25 8.66 12.17
CA ILE A 107 -10.34 8.89 11.20
C ILE A 107 -10.94 7.56 10.76
N TYR A 108 -10.09 6.59 10.42
CA TYR A 108 -10.52 5.25 10.07
C TYR A 108 -11.42 4.66 11.15
N ALA A 109 -11.00 4.72 12.42
CA ALA A 109 -11.80 4.23 13.53
C ALA A 109 -13.15 4.96 13.68
N ALA A 110 -13.20 6.28 13.40
CA ALA A 110 -14.44 7.05 13.40
C ALA A 110 -15.37 6.64 12.24
N LEU A 111 -14.84 6.55 11.01
CA LEU A 111 -15.61 6.17 9.82
C LEU A 111 -16.15 4.74 9.93
N MET A 112 -15.39 3.80 10.50
CA MET A 112 -15.89 2.44 10.74
C MET A 112 -17.08 2.42 11.71
N LYS A 113 -17.12 3.33 12.69
CA LYS A 113 -18.29 3.50 13.58
C LYS A 113 -19.47 4.11 12.85
N GLU A 114 -19.25 5.11 12.00
CA GLU A 114 -20.31 5.72 11.18
C GLU A 114 -20.91 4.72 10.17
N LEU A 115 -20.08 3.91 9.50
CA LEU A 115 -20.54 2.80 8.65
C LEU A 115 -21.43 1.85 9.44
N HIS A 116 -21.02 1.49 10.65
CA HIS A 116 -21.81 0.62 11.53
C HIS A 116 -23.20 1.20 11.84
N GLN A 117 -23.29 2.53 12.08
CA GLN A 117 -24.57 3.22 12.29
C GLN A 117 -25.46 3.19 11.03
N GLN A 118 -24.85 3.26 9.84
CA GLN A 118 -25.53 3.07 8.56
C GLN A 118 -25.81 1.60 8.21
N LYS A 119 -25.55 0.66 9.15
CA LYS A 119 -25.73 -0.79 8.97
C LYS A 119 -24.85 -1.38 7.87
N ILE A 120 -23.69 -0.76 7.64
CA ILE A 120 -22.64 -1.25 6.77
C ILE A 120 -21.52 -1.77 7.68
N TYR A 121 -21.20 -3.05 7.56
CA TYR A 121 -20.28 -3.72 8.47
C TYR A 121 -19.06 -4.19 7.68
N LEU A 122 -17.86 -3.77 8.10
CA LEU A 122 -16.61 -4.35 7.65
C LEU A 122 -16.04 -5.21 8.79
N ILE A 123 -16.10 -6.53 8.64
CA ILE A 123 -15.72 -7.48 9.70
C ILE A 123 -14.44 -8.25 9.35
N ASN A 124 -13.86 -8.89 10.36
CA ASN A 124 -12.72 -9.79 10.23
C ASN A 124 -13.11 -11.27 10.47
N GLU A 125 -12.18 -12.18 10.20
CA GLU A 125 -12.37 -13.63 10.33
C GLU A 125 -12.76 -14.09 11.73
N GLY A 126 -12.35 -13.36 12.77
CA GLY A 126 -12.72 -13.65 14.16
C GLY A 126 -14.12 -13.20 14.55
N GLN A 127 -14.85 -12.54 13.65
CA GLN A 127 -16.20 -12.01 13.88
C GLN A 127 -17.28 -12.72 13.04
N LEU A 128 -16.90 -13.75 12.28
CA LEU A 128 -17.82 -14.53 11.45
C LEU A 128 -18.74 -15.39 12.33
N ASP A 129 -20.04 -15.39 12.02
CA ASP A 129 -20.94 -16.43 12.52
C ASP A 129 -20.81 -17.74 11.71
N GLU A 130 -21.47 -18.82 12.16
CA GLU A 130 -21.36 -20.13 11.51
C GLU A 130 -21.80 -20.12 10.03
N GLY A 131 -22.86 -19.37 9.69
CA GLY A 131 -23.36 -19.29 8.33
C GLY A 131 -22.43 -18.49 7.43
N GLN A 132 -21.89 -17.39 7.94
CA GLN A 132 -20.88 -16.58 7.27
C GLN A 132 -19.56 -17.34 7.09
N ALA A 133 -19.13 -18.10 8.10
CA ALA A 133 -17.94 -18.94 8.01
C ALA A 133 -18.11 -20.03 6.93
N ALA A 134 -19.28 -20.66 6.84
CA ALA A 134 -19.58 -21.63 5.79
C ALA A 134 -19.53 -20.98 4.39
N PHE A 135 -20.12 -19.80 4.22
CA PHE A 135 -20.04 -19.03 2.98
C PHE A 135 -18.59 -18.69 2.62
N VAL A 136 -17.81 -18.13 3.56
CA VAL A 136 -16.40 -17.76 3.36
C VAL A 136 -15.57 -18.97 2.96
N GLN A 137 -15.78 -20.13 3.59
CA GLN A 137 -15.08 -21.36 3.21
C GLN A 137 -15.43 -21.84 1.81
N GLN A 138 -16.70 -21.72 1.40
CA GLN A 138 -17.12 -22.09 0.06
C GLN A 138 -16.53 -21.14 -0.99
N TYR A 139 -16.70 -19.84 -0.79
CA TYR A 139 -16.11 -18.80 -1.65
C TYR A 139 -14.60 -18.96 -1.76
N PHE A 140 -13.92 -19.27 -0.65
CA PHE A 140 -12.49 -19.53 -0.67
C PHE A 140 -12.13 -20.72 -1.56
N ARG A 141 -12.83 -21.86 -1.45
CA ARG A 141 -12.52 -23.05 -2.26
C ARG A 141 -12.80 -22.86 -3.75
N GLU A 142 -13.90 -22.18 -4.08
CA GLU A 142 -14.39 -22.06 -5.46
C GLU A 142 -13.73 -20.90 -6.22
N THR A 143 -13.34 -19.83 -5.52
CA THR A 143 -12.92 -18.58 -6.16
C THR A 143 -11.53 -18.12 -5.72
N VAL A 144 -11.18 -18.20 -4.43
CA VAL A 144 -9.92 -17.63 -3.94
C VAL A 144 -8.75 -18.58 -4.09
N LEU A 145 -8.88 -19.82 -3.63
CA LEU A 145 -7.82 -20.82 -3.61
C LEU A 145 -7.21 -21.09 -4.99
N PRO A 146 -7.97 -21.15 -6.11
CA PRO A 146 -7.40 -21.31 -7.44
C PRO A 146 -6.44 -20.18 -7.87
N GLU A 147 -6.60 -18.98 -7.31
CA GLU A 147 -5.78 -17.80 -7.60
C GLU A 147 -4.57 -17.66 -6.65
N LEU A 148 -4.42 -18.56 -5.66
CA LEU A 148 -3.34 -18.47 -4.69
C LEU A 148 -2.15 -19.34 -5.07
N GLU A 149 -0.99 -18.70 -5.22
CA GLU A 149 0.29 -19.38 -5.42
C GLU A 149 1.22 -19.16 -4.21
N PRO A 150 1.35 -20.16 -3.31
CA PRO A 150 2.25 -20.06 -2.18
C PRO A 150 3.72 -20.13 -2.57
N ILE A 151 4.47 -19.08 -2.22
CA ILE A 151 5.92 -19.02 -2.39
C ILE A 151 6.59 -19.39 -1.07
N LEU A 152 7.18 -20.58 -0.99
CA LEU A 152 7.97 -21.00 0.18
C LEU A 152 9.29 -20.23 0.25
N LEU A 153 9.63 -19.73 1.43
CA LEU A 153 10.91 -19.07 1.67
C LEU A 153 11.95 -20.12 2.05
N GLU A 154 12.76 -20.53 1.08
CA GLU A 154 13.89 -21.44 1.28
C GLU A 154 15.21 -20.72 1.03
N GLU A 155 16.26 -21.01 1.80
CA GLU A 155 17.52 -20.25 1.74
C GLU A 155 18.24 -20.34 0.39
N ALA A 156 17.97 -21.40 -0.39
CA ALA A 156 18.61 -21.66 -1.67
C ALA A 156 17.84 -21.07 -2.87
N LEU A 157 16.61 -20.57 -2.66
CA LEU A 157 15.74 -20.09 -3.73
C LEU A 157 15.60 -18.56 -3.63
N ALA A 158 15.92 -17.87 -4.73
CA ALA A 158 15.58 -16.46 -4.84
C ALA A 158 14.05 -16.33 -4.87
N ILE A 159 13.50 -15.37 -4.10
CA ILE A 159 12.08 -15.03 -4.23
C ILE A 159 11.86 -14.52 -5.66
N PRO A 160 10.79 -14.95 -6.36
CA PRO A 160 10.43 -14.37 -7.65
C PRO A 160 10.21 -12.86 -7.51
N ASN A 161 10.21 -12.14 -8.63
CA ASN A 161 9.85 -10.74 -8.62
C ASN A 161 8.39 -10.60 -8.18
N LEU A 162 8.20 -10.25 -6.91
CA LEU A 162 6.89 -9.90 -6.37
C LEU A 162 6.39 -8.62 -7.05
N ALA A 163 5.10 -8.61 -7.38
CA ALA A 163 4.41 -7.44 -7.91
C ALA A 163 4.55 -6.26 -6.94
N ASP A 164 4.93 -5.11 -7.49
CA ASP A 164 4.99 -3.89 -6.69
C ASP A 164 3.57 -3.46 -6.29
N GLU A 165 3.47 -2.80 -5.14
CA GLU A 165 2.22 -2.30 -4.56
C GLU A 165 1.14 -3.33 -4.19
N SER A 166 1.35 -4.62 -4.46
CA SER A 166 0.47 -5.69 -4.00
C SER A 166 0.52 -5.85 -2.49
N LEU A 167 -0.60 -6.30 -1.92
CA LEU A 167 -0.64 -6.74 -0.52
C LEU A 167 -0.18 -8.19 -0.45
N TYR A 168 0.74 -8.47 0.46
CA TYR A 168 1.21 -9.82 0.71
C TYR A 168 0.87 -10.28 2.13
N LEU A 169 0.68 -11.59 2.29
CA LEU A 169 0.63 -12.27 3.57
C LEU A 169 1.92 -13.08 3.74
N ALA A 170 2.73 -12.70 4.73
CA ALA A 170 3.81 -13.53 5.22
C ALA A 170 3.24 -14.59 6.16
N VAL A 171 3.47 -15.85 5.85
CA VAL A 171 2.87 -16.99 6.56
C VAL A 171 3.94 -17.74 7.34
N MET A 172 3.69 -17.93 8.63
CA MET A 172 4.45 -18.83 9.49
C MET A 172 3.70 -20.16 9.61
N ILE A 173 4.33 -21.22 9.13
CA ILE A 173 3.79 -22.58 9.10
C ILE A 173 4.56 -23.40 10.14
N ARG A 174 3.89 -23.82 11.22
CA ARG A 174 4.49 -24.76 12.17
C ARG A 174 4.03 -26.17 11.84
N THR A 175 4.96 -27.04 11.47
CA THR A 175 4.70 -28.47 11.24
C THR A 175 5.14 -29.29 12.45
N THR A 176 4.97 -30.61 12.38
CA THR A 176 5.50 -31.52 13.40
C THR A 176 7.02 -31.48 13.52
N GLU A 177 7.71 -31.21 12.41
CA GLU A 177 9.17 -31.35 12.26
C GLU A 177 9.90 -30.01 12.26
N ALA A 178 9.32 -28.98 11.67
CA ALA A 178 9.99 -27.71 11.44
C ALA A 178 9.03 -26.52 11.41
N VAL A 179 9.61 -25.33 11.52
CA VAL A 179 8.94 -24.07 11.16
C VAL A 179 9.34 -23.72 9.74
N ARG A 180 8.35 -23.45 8.89
CA ARG A 180 8.55 -22.97 7.52
C ARG A 180 7.89 -21.60 7.35
N PHE A 181 8.37 -20.85 6.37
CA PHE A 181 7.83 -19.56 6.02
C PHE A 181 7.37 -19.56 4.56
N ALA A 182 6.29 -18.85 4.29
CA ALA A 182 5.78 -18.65 2.94
C ALA A 182 5.32 -17.21 2.74
N VAL A 183 5.15 -16.82 1.49
CA VAL A 183 4.53 -15.57 1.07
C VAL A 183 3.34 -15.91 0.18
N LEU A 184 2.22 -15.25 0.41
CA LEU A 184 1.03 -15.28 -0.44
C LEU A 184 0.78 -13.88 -0.97
N GLU A 185 0.65 -13.72 -2.27
CA GLU A 185 0.04 -12.51 -2.84
C GLU A 185 -1.47 -12.54 -2.56
N VAL A 186 -2.04 -11.39 -2.21
CA VAL A 186 -3.49 -11.24 -2.09
C VAL A 186 -4.01 -10.76 -3.46
N PRO A 187 -4.78 -11.57 -4.22
CA PRO A 187 -5.18 -11.27 -5.60
C PRO A 187 -6.36 -10.28 -5.65
N SER A 188 -6.20 -9.10 -5.03
CA SER A 188 -7.25 -8.09 -4.93
C SER A 188 -7.56 -7.42 -6.26
N GLN A 189 -6.65 -7.47 -7.23
CA GLN A 189 -6.89 -6.96 -8.58
C GLN A 189 -7.87 -7.84 -9.35
N GLN A 190 -7.76 -9.17 -9.20
CA GLN A 190 -8.59 -10.16 -9.89
C GLN A 190 -9.93 -10.35 -9.19
N LEU A 191 -9.91 -10.47 -7.85
CA LEU A 191 -11.09 -10.89 -7.07
C LEU A 191 -11.80 -9.73 -6.36
N GLY A 192 -11.25 -8.52 -6.42
CA GLY A 192 -11.69 -7.40 -5.61
C GLY A 192 -11.28 -7.51 -4.14
N ARG A 193 -11.25 -6.36 -3.45
CA ARG A 193 -10.81 -6.30 -2.05
C ARG A 193 -11.91 -6.63 -1.04
N PHE A 194 -13.12 -6.14 -1.28
CA PHE A 194 -14.23 -6.18 -0.32
C PHE A 194 -15.29 -7.16 -0.81
N ILE A 195 -15.40 -8.29 -0.12
CA ILE A 195 -16.33 -9.36 -0.48
C ILE A 195 -17.59 -9.20 0.35
N GLU A 196 -18.74 -9.04 -0.30
CA GLU A 196 -20.03 -9.06 0.36
C GLU A 196 -20.35 -10.48 0.83
N ILE A 197 -20.74 -10.63 2.09
CA ILE A 197 -21.09 -11.92 2.69
C ILE A 197 -22.52 -11.89 3.22
N PRO A 198 -23.16 -13.06 3.42
CA PRO A 198 -24.49 -13.13 3.97
C PRO A 198 -24.64 -12.38 5.29
N ARG A 199 -25.81 -11.80 5.49
CA ARG A 199 -26.17 -11.17 6.76
C ARG A 199 -26.22 -12.21 7.87
N GLN A 200 -25.97 -11.75 9.09
CA GLN A 200 -26.16 -12.59 10.27
C GLN A 200 -27.61 -13.10 10.36
N LYS A 201 -27.76 -14.35 10.78
CA LYS A 201 -29.06 -15.01 10.91
C LYS A 201 -30.01 -14.17 11.78
N GLY A 202 -31.21 -13.90 11.26
CA GLY A 202 -32.22 -13.09 11.95
C GLY A 202 -32.15 -11.58 11.71
N ARG A 203 -31.11 -11.06 11.04
CA ARG A 203 -31.05 -9.63 10.66
C ARG A 203 -31.70 -9.36 9.32
N ARG A 204 -32.73 -8.50 9.31
CA ARG A 204 -33.49 -8.13 8.11
C ARG A 204 -32.83 -7.06 7.23
N ARG A 205 -31.88 -6.29 7.75
CA ARG A 205 -31.24 -5.15 7.05
C ARG A 205 -29.75 -5.05 7.37
N GLY A 206 -29.01 -4.42 6.47
CA GLY A 206 -27.57 -4.14 6.58
C GLY A 206 -26.75 -4.93 5.56
N THR A 207 -25.53 -4.48 5.30
CA THR A 207 -24.61 -5.15 4.37
C THR A 207 -23.33 -5.46 5.11
N VAL A 208 -22.80 -6.66 4.90
CA VAL A 208 -21.60 -7.14 5.59
C VAL A 208 -20.54 -7.42 4.54
N TYR A 209 -19.38 -6.81 4.73
CA TYR A 209 -18.19 -7.03 3.94
C TYR A 209 -17.10 -7.67 4.80
N ILE A 210 -16.28 -8.49 4.16
CA ILE A 210 -15.00 -8.99 4.68
C ILE A 210 -13.92 -8.69 3.65
N THR A 211 -12.72 -8.34 4.10
CA THR A 211 -11.60 -8.14 3.17
C THR A 211 -11.04 -9.46 2.68
N LEU A 212 -10.52 -9.48 1.45
CA LEU A 212 -9.95 -10.69 0.84
C LEU A 212 -8.81 -11.31 1.67
N ASP A 213 -7.96 -10.49 2.31
CA ASP A 213 -6.92 -11.02 3.21
C ASP A 213 -7.52 -11.71 4.44
N ASN A 214 -8.65 -11.24 4.97
CA ASN A 214 -9.34 -11.92 6.06
C ASN A 214 -10.04 -13.21 5.60
N VAL A 215 -10.53 -13.27 4.35
CA VAL A 215 -11.01 -14.53 3.75
C VAL A 215 -9.88 -15.56 3.67
N ILE A 216 -8.70 -15.14 3.19
CA ILE A 216 -7.51 -16.02 3.14
C ILE A 216 -7.08 -16.44 4.55
N ARG A 217 -7.07 -15.52 5.53
CA ARG A 217 -6.76 -15.82 6.94
C ARG A 217 -7.72 -16.84 7.53
N ALA A 218 -9.02 -16.69 7.31
CA ALA A 218 -10.06 -17.61 7.79
C ALA A 218 -9.84 -19.05 7.27
N CYS A 219 -9.31 -19.18 6.06
CA CYS A 219 -9.13 -20.45 5.37
C CYS A 219 -7.67 -20.88 5.22
N LEU A 220 -6.74 -20.22 5.92
CA LEU A 220 -5.31 -20.38 5.73
C LEU A 220 -4.79 -21.82 5.82
N PRO A 221 -5.30 -22.70 6.73
CA PRO A 221 -4.91 -24.10 6.74
C PRO A 221 -5.19 -24.86 5.44
N GLN A 222 -6.22 -24.45 4.68
CA GLN A 222 -6.59 -25.08 3.41
C GLN A 222 -5.55 -24.85 2.31
N VAL A 223 -4.84 -23.71 2.34
CA VAL A 223 -3.75 -23.38 1.38
C VAL A 223 -2.63 -24.43 1.42
N PHE A 224 -2.34 -24.95 2.61
CA PHE A 224 -1.19 -25.85 2.86
C PHE A 224 -1.61 -27.30 3.08
N ARG A 225 -2.89 -27.62 2.85
CA ARG A 225 -3.44 -28.95 3.05
C ARG A 225 -2.81 -29.93 2.04
N GLY A 226 -2.44 -31.11 2.52
CA GLY A 226 -1.82 -32.15 1.68
C GLY A 226 -0.32 -31.95 1.41
N VAL A 227 0.21 -30.75 1.66
CA VAL A 227 1.65 -30.43 1.53
C VAL A 227 2.36 -30.60 2.88
N PHE A 228 1.78 -30.08 3.96
CA PHE A 228 2.39 -30.14 5.30
C PHE A 228 1.46 -30.76 6.34
N LYS A 229 2.05 -31.47 7.32
CA LYS A 229 1.37 -31.86 8.56
C LYS A 229 1.33 -30.67 9.52
N LEU A 230 0.26 -29.88 9.46
CA LEU A 230 0.13 -28.61 10.17
C LEU A 230 -0.13 -28.79 11.68
N LYS A 231 0.65 -28.11 12.52
CA LYS A 231 0.33 -27.85 13.94
C LYS A 231 -0.37 -26.50 14.12
N SER A 232 0.15 -25.46 13.46
CA SER A 232 -0.48 -24.13 13.42
C SER A 232 -0.02 -23.37 12.20
N VAL A 233 -0.83 -22.42 11.75
CA VAL A 233 -0.50 -21.51 10.66
C VAL A 233 -0.99 -20.11 11.03
N ALA A 234 -0.17 -19.10 10.77
CA ALA A 234 -0.49 -17.71 11.03
C ALA A 234 0.01 -16.84 9.88
N ALA A 235 -0.78 -15.85 9.48
CA ALA A 235 -0.42 -14.89 8.43
C ALA A 235 -0.28 -13.48 8.99
N TYR A 236 0.59 -12.69 8.37
CA TYR A 236 0.89 -11.31 8.75
C TYR A 236 0.98 -10.47 7.49
N CYS A 237 0.26 -9.36 7.43
CA CYS A 237 0.27 -8.51 6.24
C CYS A 237 1.62 -7.83 6.11
N PHE A 238 2.13 -7.72 4.90
CA PHE A 238 3.21 -6.81 4.56
C PHE A 238 3.02 -6.25 3.15
N LYS A 239 3.68 -5.13 2.90
CA LYS A 239 3.73 -4.44 1.61
C LYS A 239 5.12 -3.85 1.47
N PHE A 240 5.64 -3.81 0.26
CA PHE A 240 6.82 -3.03 -0.06
C PHE A 240 6.51 -2.06 -1.21
N SER A 241 7.41 -1.10 -1.39
CA SER A 241 7.37 -0.15 -2.51
C SER A 241 8.79 -0.03 -3.06
N ARG A 242 8.93 -0.10 -4.39
CA ARG A 242 10.21 0.07 -5.08
C ARG A 242 10.33 1.46 -5.71
N ASP A 243 11.55 1.83 -6.03
CA ASP A 243 11.87 3.10 -6.69
C ASP A 243 11.33 3.11 -8.13
N ALA A 244 10.43 4.04 -8.45
CA ALA A 244 9.75 4.11 -9.75
C ALA A 244 10.71 4.40 -10.92
N GLU A 245 11.86 5.03 -10.68
CA GLU A 245 12.81 5.35 -11.77
C GLU A 245 13.66 4.15 -12.22
N LEU A 246 13.80 3.12 -11.39
CA LEU A 246 14.47 1.87 -11.79
C LEU A 246 13.61 1.00 -12.72
N GLU A 247 12.36 1.41 -12.98
CA GLU A 247 11.40 0.74 -13.86
C GLU A 247 11.42 1.28 -15.31
N LEU A 248 12.18 2.35 -15.62
CA LEU A 248 12.23 2.89 -16.98
C LEU A 248 12.93 1.92 -17.96
N ASP A 249 12.21 1.58 -19.02
CA ASP A 249 12.69 0.81 -20.17
C ASP A 249 13.88 1.54 -20.83
N PRO A 250 15.01 0.85 -21.14
CA PRO A 250 16.18 1.45 -21.79
C PRO A 250 15.93 2.05 -23.19
N SER A 251 14.71 1.95 -23.72
CA SER A 251 14.30 2.54 -25.01
C SER A 251 13.71 3.96 -24.92
N ILE A 252 13.54 4.54 -23.73
CA ILE A 252 13.02 5.91 -23.55
C ILE A 252 14.16 6.92 -23.43
N ASN A 253 14.18 7.90 -24.33
CA ASN A 253 15.20 8.95 -24.44
C ASN A 253 15.43 9.72 -23.12
N GLU A 254 16.72 9.74 -22.75
CA GLU A 254 17.45 10.45 -21.67
C GLU A 254 16.65 11.17 -20.57
N SER A 255 16.64 10.57 -19.37
CA SER A 255 16.20 11.23 -18.14
C SER A 255 17.31 12.04 -17.47
N LEU A 256 16.91 12.99 -16.61
CA LEU A 256 17.72 13.86 -15.74
C LEU A 256 18.90 13.16 -15.01
N ILE A 257 18.80 11.84 -14.84
CA ILE A 257 19.66 10.99 -14.01
C ILE A 257 20.63 10.12 -14.82
N GLU A 258 20.47 9.98 -16.14
CA GLU A 258 21.53 9.38 -16.96
C GLU A 258 22.83 10.21 -16.92
N LYS A 259 22.69 11.53 -16.73
CA LYS A 259 23.82 12.43 -16.44
C LYS A 259 24.43 12.22 -15.04
N MET A 260 23.68 11.68 -14.07
CA MET A 260 24.21 11.23 -12.77
C MET A 260 24.84 9.82 -12.84
N ALA A 261 24.39 8.98 -13.77
CA ALA A 261 24.63 7.54 -13.77
C ALA A 261 25.88 7.07 -14.52
N SER A 262 26.55 7.93 -15.30
CA SER A 262 27.75 7.53 -16.06
C SER A 262 28.90 7.02 -15.19
N SER A 263 28.91 7.34 -13.89
CA SER A 263 29.88 6.86 -12.89
C SER A 263 29.37 5.79 -11.91
N LEU A 264 28.10 5.34 -12.01
CA LEU A 264 27.46 4.46 -11.01
C LEU A 264 26.72 3.24 -11.60
N LYS A 265 27.22 2.67 -12.70
CA LYS A 265 26.69 1.44 -13.35
C LYS A 265 26.64 0.18 -12.46
N GLN A 266 26.96 0.24 -11.17
CA GLN A 266 27.22 -0.93 -10.32
C GLN A 266 26.31 -1.10 -9.08
N ARG A 267 25.09 -0.57 -9.11
CA ARG A 267 23.99 -1.05 -8.22
C ARG A 267 22.69 -1.20 -9.01
N ARG A 268 22.65 -2.26 -9.82
CA ARG A 268 21.51 -2.64 -10.68
C ARG A 268 20.50 -3.57 -9.98
N ARG A 269 20.20 -3.36 -8.69
CA ARG A 269 19.09 -4.06 -8.04
C ARG A 269 18.17 -3.05 -7.38
N ALA A 270 16.88 -3.20 -7.64
CA ALA A 270 15.79 -2.42 -7.09
C ALA A 270 15.86 -2.41 -5.56
N ASP A 271 16.47 -1.36 -5.00
CA ASP A 271 16.50 -1.15 -3.55
C ASP A 271 15.06 -0.83 -3.12
N ALA A 272 14.50 -1.63 -2.20
CA ALA A 272 13.18 -1.38 -1.66
C ALA A 272 13.17 -0.04 -0.91
N VAL A 273 12.27 0.86 -1.30
CA VAL A 273 12.21 2.20 -0.71
C VAL A 273 11.53 2.15 0.66
N ARG A 274 10.52 1.30 0.79
CA ARG A 274 9.69 1.14 2.00
C ARG A 274 9.23 -0.31 2.13
N PHE A 275 9.27 -0.83 3.35
CA PHE A 275 8.71 -2.11 3.74
C PHE A 275 7.81 -1.91 4.96
N VAL A 276 6.51 -2.05 4.76
CA VAL A 276 5.51 -1.95 5.82
C VAL A 276 5.05 -3.35 6.21
N TYR A 277 5.01 -3.63 7.50
CA TYR A 277 4.63 -4.95 7.99
C TYR A 277 3.75 -4.85 9.23
N ASP A 278 2.95 -5.89 9.46
CA ASP A 278 2.16 -6.02 10.68
C ASP A 278 3.09 -6.06 11.89
N LYS A 279 2.91 -5.13 12.84
CA LYS A 279 3.72 -5.04 14.07
C LYS A 279 3.70 -6.30 14.94
N THR A 280 2.72 -7.18 14.74
CA THR A 280 2.60 -8.46 15.46
C THR A 280 3.38 -9.60 14.80
N MET A 281 4.00 -9.36 13.64
CA MET A 281 4.82 -10.34 12.92
C MET A 281 5.98 -10.84 13.79
N PRO A 282 6.16 -12.16 13.95
CA PRO A 282 7.28 -12.72 14.70
C PRO A 282 8.63 -12.34 14.09
N GLU A 283 9.60 -12.00 14.93
CA GLU A 283 10.94 -11.55 14.48
C GLU A 283 11.64 -12.59 13.58
N ALA A 284 11.42 -13.89 13.82
CA ALA A 284 11.95 -14.95 12.97
C ALA A 284 11.43 -14.87 11.53
N LEU A 285 10.13 -14.57 11.35
CA LEU A 285 9.52 -14.40 10.03
C LEU A 285 10.00 -13.09 9.38
N LEU A 286 10.07 -12.01 10.15
CA LEU A 286 10.59 -10.72 9.65
C LEU A 286 12.04 -10.84 9.18
N ASN A 287 12.89 -11.57 9.91
CA ASN A 287 14.28 -11.80 9.52
C ASN A 287 14.41 -12.69 8.28
N ALA A 288 13.53 -13.68 8.13
CA ALA A 288 13.46 -14.46 6.89
C ALA A 288 13.14 -13.54 5.69
N LEU A 289 12.13 -12.68 5.80
CA LEU A 289 11.79 -11.70 4.76
C LEU A 289 12.97 -10.74 4.50
N ARG A 290 13.60 -10.18 5.55
CA ARG A 290 14.77 -9.29 5.41
C ARG A 290 15.90 -9.94 4.62
N LYS A 291 16.23 -11.20 4.94
CA LYS A 291 17.27 -11.97 4.25
C LYS A 291 16.89 -12.22 2.79
N SER A 292 15.66 -12.66 2.55
CA SER A 292 15.22 -13.06 1.22
C SER A 292 14.99 -11.87 0.27
N PHE A 293 14.59 -10.69 0.76
CA PHE A 293 14.44 -9.48 -0.05
C PHE A 293 15.70 -8.61 -0.10
N GLY A 294 16.73 -8.93 0.69
CA GLY A 294 18.00 -8.20 0.68
C GLY A 294 17.89 -6.76 1.20
N PHE A 295 17.04 -6.51 2.21
CA PHE A 295 16.85 -5.16 2.72
C PHE A 295 18.16 -4.58 3.29
N GLY A 296 18.55 -3.41 2.79
CA GLY A 296 19.75 -2.68 3.17
C GLY A 296 19.58 -1.82 4.42
N ARG A 297 20.69 -1.24 4.90
CA ARG A 297 20.75 -0.40 6.11
C ARG A 297 19.87 0.87 6.04
N TYR A 298 19.51 1.32 4.84
CA TYR A 298 18.70 2.53 4.63
C TYR A 298 17.26 2.23 4.25
N ASP A 299 16.86 0.94 4.24
CA ASP A 299 15.49 0.57 3.91
C ASP A 299 14.57 0.88 5.07
N SER A 300 13.48 1.58 4.75
CA SER A 300 12.51 1.99 5.76
C SER A 300 11.62 0.81 6.13
N LEU A 301 11.97 0.12 7.21
CA LEU A 301 11.16 -0.90 7.86
C LEU A 301 10.17 -0.21 8.81
N ILE A 302 8.89 -0.17 8.43
CA ILE A 302 7.85 0.52 9.18
C ILE A 302 6.88 -0.51 9.77
N PRO A 303 6.88 -0.72 11.10
CA PRO A 303 5.83 -1.50 11.73
C PRO A 303 4.51 -0.73 11.65
N GLY A 304 3.47 -1.36 11.13
CA GLY A 304 2.14 -0.77 10.98
C GLY A 304 1.03 -1.62 11.59
N GLY A 305 -0.21 -1.22 11.30
CA GLY A 305 -1.41 -1.93 11.73
C GLY A 305 -1.56 -3.32 11.10
N ARG A 306 -2.65 -4.00 11.45
CA ARG A 306 -2.99 -5.33 10.94
C ARG A 306 -3.33 -5.31 9.44
N TYR A 307 -3.99 -4.24 8.98
CA TYR A 307 -4.38 -4.04 7.60
C TYR A 307 -3.39 -3.10 6.93
N HIS A 308 -2.89 -3.53 5.77
CA HIS A 308 -2.10 -2.70 4.86
C HIS A 308 -2.85 -2.60 3.54
N ASN A 309 -2.34 -1.76 2.64
CA ASN A 309 -2.95 -1.48 1.34
C ASN A 309 -4.32 -0.79 1.41
N SER A 310 -4.42 0.22 2.27
CA SER A 310 -5.60 1.07 2.41
C SER A 310 -6.01 1.78 1.09
N LYS A 311 -5.16 1.81 0.06
CA LYS A 311 -5.54 2.28 -1.29
C LYS A 311 -6.75 1.53 -1.86
N ASP A 312 -6.99 0.29 -1.44
CA ASP A 312 -8.15 -0.44 -1.94
C ASP A 312 -9.48 0.22 -1.54
N PHE A 313 -9.50 1.04 -0.47
CA PHE A 313 -10.67 1.84 -0.10
C PHE A 313 -11.13 2.82 -1.20
N LEU A 314 -10.29 3.18 -2.20
CA LEU A 314 -10.75 3.93 -3.38
C LEU A 314 -11.95 3.24 -4.06
N SER A 315 -11.94 1.90 -4.04
CA SER A 315 -12.97 1.05 -4.66
C SER A 315 -14.02 0.57 -3.65
N PHE A 316 -14.10 1.15 -2.44
CA PHE A 316 -15.04 0.69 -1.43
C PHE A 316 -16.49 0.80 -1.96
N PRO A 317 -17.28 -0.30 -1.86
CA PRO A 317 -18.62 -0.36 -2.43
C PRO A 317 -19.62 0.50 -1.65
N ASN A 318 -20.65 0.99 -2.35
CA ASN A 318 -21.76 1.71 -1.74
C ASN A 318 -23.04 0.85 -1.68
N PRO A 319 -23.34 0.17 -0.55
CA PRO A 319 -24.60 -0.55 -0.38
C PRO A 319 -25.75 0.32 0.14
N GLY A 320 -25.49 1.55 0.60
CA GLY A 320 -26.45 2.39 1.33
C GLY A 320 -27.20 3.40 0.47
N GLY A 321 -27.04 3.33 -0.86
CA GLY A 321 -27.77 4.15 -1.82
C GLY A 321 -27.14 5.52 -2.11
N LYS A 322 -27.75 6.27 -3.04
CA LYS A 322 -27.17 7.47 -3.67
C LYS A 322 -26.79 8.60 -2.71
N ALA A 323 -27.37 8.66 -1.51
CA ALA A 323 -27.10 9.71 -0.53
C ALA A 323 -25.71 9.56 0.15
N LEU A 324 -25.07 8.39 0.01
CA LEU A 324 -23.75 8.15 0.58
C LEU A 324 -22.59 8.46 -0.38
N GLU A 325 -22.90 8.93 -1.59
CA GLU A 325 -21.96 9.30 -2.64
C GLU A 325 -22.24 10.71 -3.17
N PHE A 326 -21.27 11.30 -3.85
CA PHE A 326 -21.53 12.52 -4.59
C PHE A 326 -22.53 12.27 -5.71
N LYS A 327 -23.44 13.24 -5.94
CA LYS A 327 -24.31 13.19 -7.11
C LYS A 327 -23.44 13.39 -8.35
N PRO A 328 -23.45 12.46 -9.32
CA PRO A 328 -22.64 12.61 -10.52
C PRO A 328 -23.09 13.84 -11.32
N HIS A 329 -22.13 14.66 -11.72
CA HIS A 329 -22.39 15.77 -12.64
C HIS A 329 -22.61 15.23 -14.05
N THR A 330 -23.70 15.66 -14.68
CA THR A 330 -23.97 15.31 -16.09
C THR A 330 -22.92 16.00 -16.96
N ARG A 331 -22.25 15.23 -17.82
CA ARG A 331 -21.32 15.78 -18.81
C ARG A 331 -22.10 16.67 -19.78
N ILE A 332 -21.68 17.93 -19.90
CA ILE A 332 -22.27 18.88 -20.83
C ILE A 332 -21.69 18.59 -22.21
N LYS A 333 -22.57 18.38 -23.19
CA LYS A 333 -22.20 18.21 -24.60
C LYS A 333 -21.90 19.57 -25.22
N LEU A 334 -20.92 19.61 -26.11
CA LEU A 334 -20.57 20.82 -26.87
C LEU A 334 -20.94 20.55 -28.32
N PRO A 335 -22.11 21.03 -28.79
CA PRO A 335 -22.66 20.69 -30.11
C PRO A 335 -21.66 20.89 -31.26
N ASP A 336 -20.83 21.93 -31.18
CA ASP A 336 -19.85 22.26 -32.23
C ASP A 336 -18.68 21.27 -32.33
N LEU A 337 -18.38 20.54 -31.24
CA LEU A 337 -17.32 19.52 -31.18
C LEU A 337 -17.88 18.10 -31.32
N ASP A 338 -19.16 17.90 -31.00
CA ASP A 338 -19.85 16.62 -31.11
C ASP A 338 -20.41 16.38 -32.54
N ASP A 339 -20.27 17.34 -33.44
CA ASP A 339 -20.57 17.18 -34.87
C ASP A 339 -19.53 16.24 -35.52
N PRO A 340 -19.93 15.10 -36.09
CA PRO A 340 -19.02 14.20 -36.80
C PRO A 340 -18.34 14.85 -38.03
N ALA A 341 -18.76 16.03 -38.46
CA ALA A 341 -18.06 16.83 -39.47
C ALA A 341 -16.85 17.62 -38.92
N SER A 342 -16.70 17.70 -37.59
CA SER A 342 -15.70 18.53 -36.90
C SER A 342 -14.56 17.75 -36.24
N ILE A 343 -14.49 16.42 -36.40
CA ILE A 343 -13.39 15.55 -35.89
C ILE A 343 -12.90 14.59 -36.97
#